data_AF-A0A7R9GBI2-F1
#
_entry.id   AF-A0A7R9GBI2-F1
#
_cell.length_a   1.000
_cell.length_b   1.000
_cell.length_c   1.000
_cell.angle_alpha   90.00
_cell.angle_beta   90.00
_cell.angle_gamma   90.00
#
_symmetry.space_group_name_H-M   'P 1'
#
loop_
_entity.id
_entity.type
_entity.pdbx_description
1 polymer ?
#
loop_
_entity_poly.entity_id
_entity_poly.type
_entity_poly.pdbx_seq_one_letter_code
_entity_poly.pdbx_strand_id
1 'polypeptide(L)'
;MLDAIFMAGAKLCQTMGLPSFQIWVIQWMQNPTELAGLREFEEWKDKCTVQGNPFCSLPNSCPVTTRELPGETLRLFTCMDCPNNYPWILDPTGDNLNL
;
A
#
# COMPACT_ATOMS: atom_id res chain seq x y z
N MET A 1 23.23 9.04 15.59
CA MET A 1 21.95 9.67 16.03
C MET A 1 20.79 9.14 15.17
N LEU A 2 20.90 9.19 13.84
CA LEU A 2 19.99 8.48 12.91
C LEU A 2 19.91 6.97 13.18
N ASP A 3 21.03 6.35 13.57
CA ASP A 3 21.07 4.91 13.88
C ASP A 3 20.21 4.53 15.09
N ALA A 4 20.06 5.43 16.07
CA ALA A 4 19.26 5.16 17.26
C ALA A 4 17.75 5.26 16.96
N ILE A 5 17.35 6.16 16.05
CA ILE A 5 15.98 6.25 15.55
C ILE A 5 15.65 5.01 14.72
N PHE A 6 16.57 4.60 13.83
CA PHE A 6 16.44 3.37 13.05
C PHE A 6 16.34 2.13 13.95
N MET A 7 17.15 2.03 15.00
CA MET A 7 17.14 0.87 15.91
C MET A 7 15.93 0.87 16.86
N ALA A 8 15.43 2.03 17.29
CA ALA A 8 14.19 2.13 18.06
C ALA A 8 12.96 1.76 17.21
N GLY A 9 12.89 2.25 15.97
CA GLY A 9 11.85 1.88 15.01
C GLY A 9 11.95 0.41 14.54
N ALA A 10 13.17 -0.10 14.31
CA ALA A 10 13.40 -1.47 13.88
C ALA A 10 13.06 -2.49 14.97
N LYS A 11 13.31 -2.21 16.26
CA LYS A 11 12.96 -3.15 17.34
C LYS A 11 11.45 -3.26 17.58
N LEU A 12 10.67 -2.23 17.22
CA LEU A 12 9.21 -2.21 17.38
C LEU A 12 8.46 -2.94 16.25
N CYS A 13 9.04 -3.04 15.05
CA CYS A 13 8.41 -3.65 13.87
C CYS A 13 9.14 -4.90 13.33
N GLN A 14 10.25 -5.36 13.93
CA GLN A 14 10.97 -6.57 13.47
C GLN A 14 10.19 -7.88 13.64
N THR A 15 9.11 -7.89 14.40
CA THR A 15 8.14 -9.01 14.43
C THR A 15 7.06 -8.89 13.35
N MET A 16 7.02 -7.79 12.58
CA MET A 16 5.89 -7.44 11.73
C MET A 16 6.37 -6.94 10.38
N GLY A 17 6.36 -7.84 9.39
CA GLY A 17 6.65 -7.50 8.00
C GLY A 17 5.68 -6.44 7.49
N LEU A 18 6.11 -5.18 7.45
CA LEU A 18 5.35 -4.07 6.89
C LEU A 18 6.17 -3.33 5.81
N PRO A 19 5.56 -3.00 4.66
CA PRO A 19 6.26 -2.75 3.39
C PRO A 19 6.66 -1.29 3.09
N SER A 20 6.62 -0.35 4.06
CA SER A 20 6.67 1.09 3.72
C SER A 20 7.45 1.95 4.71
N PHE A 21 8.73 1.63 4.91
CA PHE A 21 9.70 2.36 5.77
C PHE A 21 9.74 3.89 5.53
N GLN A 22 9.49 4.36 4.31
CA GLN A 22 9.60 5.79 3.94
C GLN A 22 8.62 6.71 4.68
N ILE A 23 7.40 6.23 4.93
CA ILE A 23 6.34 7.05 5.55
C ILE A 23 6.64 7.31 7.04
N TRP A 24 7.22 6.30 7.72
CA TRP A 24 7.57 6.39 9.14
C TRP A 24 8.57 7.50 9.44
N VAL A 25 9.58 7.64 8.58
CA VAL A 25 10.60 8.69 8.71
C VAL A 25 10.00 10.09 8.56
N ILE A 26 9.11 10.26 7.58
CA ILE A 26 8.46 11.56 7.33
C ILE A 26 7.58 11.97 8.52
N GLN A 27 6.82 11.04 9.10
CA GLN A 27 5.98 11.32 10.27
C GLN A 27 6.79 11.78 11.48
N TRP A 28 7.94 11.16 11.73
CA TRP A 28 8.84 11.62 12.80
C TRP A 28 9.49 12.96 12.49
N MET A 29 9.84 13.24 11.23
CA MET A 29 10.35 14.56 10.84
C MET A 29 9.31 15.67 11.02
N GLN A 30 8.02 15.35 10.89
CA GLN A 30 6.93 16.28 11.14
C GLN A 30 6.73 16.56 12.64
N ASN A 31 6.84 15.54 13.49
CA ASN A 31 6.73 15.64 14.95
C ASN A 31 7.90 14.92 15.64
N PRO A 32 9.06 15.58 15.80
CA PRO A 32 10.26 14.94 16.33
C PRO A 32 10.06 14.56 17.79
N THR A 33 10.08 13.27 18.08
CA THR A 33 10.01 12.71 19.43
C THR A 33 11.36 12.15 19.84
N GLU A 34 11.75 12.35 21.10
CA GLU A 34 12.99 11.81 21.64
C GLU A 34 13.00 10.28 21.64
N LEU A 35 14.20 9.68 21.58
CA LEU A 35 14.39 8.22 21.51
C LEU A 35 13.68 7.45 22.63
N ALA A 36 13.58 8.04 23.83
CA ALA A 36 12.89 7.45 24.97
C ALA A 36 11.36 7.39 24.76
N GLY A 37 10.79 8.37 24.06
CA GLY A 37 9.36 8.49 23.77
C GLY A 37 8.93 7.80 22.47
N LEU A 38 9.86 7.31 21.64
CA LEU A 38 9.53 6.67 20.35
C LEU A 38 8.64 5.42 20.49
N ARG A 39 8.71 4.71 21.61
CA ARG A 39 7.82 3.58 21.91
C ARG A 39 6.38 4.02 22.17
N GLU A 40 6.21 5.25 22.63
CA GLU A 40 4.93 5.81 23.03
C GLU A 40 4.28 6.66 21.94
N PHE A 41 5.00 6.93 20.85
CA PHE A 41 4.54 7.70 19.70
C PHE A 41 3.29 7.07 19.08
N GLU A 42 2.17 7.79 19.17
CA GLU A 42 0.82 7.29 18.91
C GLU A 42 0.63 6.92 17.43
N GLU A 43 1.20 7.73 16.54
CA GLU A 43 1.15 7.59 15.09
C GLU A 43 1.76 6.28 14.59
N TRP A 44 2.61 5.67 15.40
CA TRP A 44 3.33 4.44 15.12
C TRP A 44 2.69 3.20 15.75
N LYS A 45 1.92 3.37 16.83
CA LYS A 45 1.29 2.26 17.57
C LYS A 45 0.19 1.56 16.75
N ASP A 46 -0.63 2.32 16.04
CA ASP A 46 -1.85 1.79 15.42
C ASP A 46 -1.62 1.11 14.06
N LYS A 47 -0.50 1.40 13.40
CA LYS A 47 -0.21 0.86 12.04
C LYS A 47 0.59 -0.42 12.04
N CYS A 48 1.05 -0.82 13.22
CA CYS A 48 1.89 -1.99 13.44
C CYS A 48 1.04 -3.26 13.27
N THR A 49 -0.21 -3.22 13.70
CA THR A 49 -1.08 -4.38 13.72
C THR A 49 -1.90 -4.47 12.43
N VAL A 50 -1.37 -5.15 11.40
CA VAL A 50 -2.17 -5.59 10.25
C VAL A 50 -3.05 -6.78 10.70
N GLN A 51 -4.04 -6.50 11.53
CA GLN A 51 -5.11 -7.45 11.84
C GLN A 51 -6.18 -7.30 10.77
N GLY A 52 -6.22 -8.26 9.86
CA GLY A 52 -7.26 -8.35 8.86
C GLY A 52 -7.13 -9.62 8.05
N ASN A 53 -8.25 -10.26 7.76
CA ASN A 53 -8.30 -11.17 6.62
C ASN A 53 -7.98 -10.36 5.35
N PRO A 54 -7.35 -10.98 4.33
CA PRO A 54 -7.23 -10.34 3.04
C PRO A 54 -8.61 -9.87 2.57
N PHE A 55 -8.67 -8.69 1.94
CA PHE A 55 -9.92 -8.05 1.55
C PHE A 55 -10.83 -8.97 0.72
N CYS A 56 -10.25 -9.90 -0.04
CA CYS A 56 -10.95 -11.05 -0.61
C CYS A 56 -10.13 -12.34 -0.43
N SER A 57 -10.82 -13.47 -0.23
CA SER A 57 -10.18 -14.80 -0.19
C SER A 57 -9.95 -15.40 -1.59
N LEU A 58 -10.72 -14.97 -2.58
CA LEU A 58 -10.56 -15.36 -3.98
C LEU A 58 -10.64 -14.10 -4.87
N PRO A 59 -9.55 -13.73 -5.55
CA PRO A 59 -9.58 -12.62 -6.50
C PRO A 59 -10.28 -13.00 -7.80
N ASN A 60 -11.00 -12.05 -8.38
CA ASN A 60 -11.54 -12.13 -9.72
C ASN A 60 -10.39 -12.09 -10.75
N SER A 61 -10.40 -13.01 -11.70
CA SER A 61 -9.48 -13.01 -12.85
C SER A 61 -10.20 -12.41 -14.06
N CYS A 62 -10.04 -11.10 -14.27
CA CYS A 62 -10.70 -10.37 -15.33
C CYS A 62 -9.82 -10.33 -16.59
N PRO A 63 -10.19 -11.02 -17.70
CA PRO A 63 -9.53 -10.83 -18.98
C PRO A 63 -10.05 -9.53 -19.60
N VAL A 64 -9.22 -8.48 -19.57
CA VAL A 64 -9.57 -7.15 -20.07
C VAL A 64 -8.63 -6.74 -21.20
N THR A 65 -9.11 -5.88 -22.07
CA THR A 65 -8.33 -5.31 -23.18
C THR A 65 -8.25 -3.79 -23.01
N THR A 66 -7.29 -3.16 -23.67
CA THR A 66 -7.23 -1.70 -23.74
C THR A 66 -6.95 -1.27 -25.16
N ARG A 67 -7.47 -0.10 -25.54
CA ARG A 67 -7.20 0.53 -26.84
C ARG A 67 -5.70 0.79 -27.05
N GLU A 68 -4.97 1.02 -25.96
CA GLU A 68 -3.54 1.35 -25.99
C GLU A 68 -2.66 0.13 -26.36
N LEU A 69 -3.19 -1.09 -26.19
CA LEU A 69 -2.51 -2.35 -26.50
C LEU A 69 -3.44 -3.25 -27.32
N PRO A 70 -3.63 -2.93 -28.61
CA PRO A 70 -4.51 -3.71 -29.48
C PRO A 70 -3.96 -5.12 -29.68
N GLY A 71 -4.79 -6.14 -29.39
CA GLY A 71 -4.46 -7.55 -29.62
C GLY A 71 -3.90 -8.28 -28.39
N GLU A 72 -3.68 -7.60 -27.27
CA GLU A 72 -3.26 -8.23 -26.02
C GLU A 72 -4.44 -8.33 -25.03
N THR A 73 -4.66 -9.50 -24.46
CA THR A 73 -5.64 -9.70 -23.38
C THR A 73 -4.89 -9.79 -22.05
N LEU A 74 -5.06 -8.78 -21.22
CA LEU A 74 -4.40 -8.67 -19.93
C LEU A 74 -5.31 -9.26 -18.84
N ARG A 75 -4.73 -10.07 -17.95
CA ARG A 75 -5.45 -10.62 -16.81
C ARG A 75 -5.23 -9.73 -15.60
N LEU A 76 -6.29 -9.06 -15.18
CA LEU A 76 -6.30 -8.23 -13.97
C LEU A 76 -6.88 -9.05 -12.81
N PHE A 77 -6.08 -9.24 -11.76
CA PHE A 77 -6.52 -9.87 -10.52
C PHE A 77 -6.98 -8.80 -9.55
N THR A 78 -8.27 -8.80 -9.21
CA THR A 78 -8.86 -7.79 -8.33
C THR A 78 -9.84 -8.42 -7.35
N CYS A 79 -9.96 -7.82 -6.18
CA CYS A 79 -11.03 -8.15 -5.23
C CYS A 79 -12.33 -7.39 -5.51
N MET A 80 -12.29 -6.39 -6.40
CA MET A 80 -13.44 -5.61 -6.82
C MET A 80 -14.08 -6.22 -8.07
N ASP A 81 -15.21 -5.66 -8.51
CA ASP A 81 -15.83 -6.05 -9.78
C ASP A 81 -14.90 -5.77 -10.97
N CYS A 82 -15.06 -6.55 -12.04
CA CYS A 82 -14.22 -6.43 -13.22
C CYS A 82 -14.53 -5.13 -14.00
N PRO A 83 -13.52 -4.27 -14.27
CA PRO A 83 -13.69 -3.11 -15.12
C PRO A 83 -13.89 -3.51 -16.59
N ASN A 84 -14.47 -2.62 -17.40
CA ASN A 84 -14.76 -2.88 -18.81
C ASN A 84 -13.49 -2.93 -19.67
N ASN A 85 -12.52 -2.08 -19.37
CA ASN A 85 -11.21 -2.02 -20.02
C ASN A 85 -10.08 -2.13 -18.99
N TYR A 86 -8.88 -2.45 -19.47
CA TYR A 86 -7.69 -2.45 -18.63
C TYR A 86 -7.34 -1.02 -18.18
N PRO A 87 -7.30 -0.74 -16.87
CA PRO A 87 -6.96 0.58 -16.36
C PRO A 87 -5.58 1.03 -16.85
N TRP A 88 -5.51 2.22 -17.43
CA TRP A 88 -4.28 2.78 -18.01
C TRP A 88 -4.15 4.27 -17.71
N ILE A 89 -3.08 4.88 -18.20
CA ILE A 89 -2.72 6.29 -17.94
C ILE A 89 -3.85 7.25 -18.30
N LEU A 90 -4.60 6.97 -19.37
CA LEU A 90 -5.71 7.81 -19.86
C LEU A 90 -7.09 7.35 -19.35
N ASP A 91 -7.18 6.19 -18.71
CA ASP A 91 -8.40 5.67 -18.09
C ASP A 91 -8.01 4.89 -16.83
N PRO A 92 -7.75 5.58 -15.70
CA PRO A 92 -7.26 4.94 -14.48
C PRO A 92 -8.31 4.07 -13.79
N THR A 93 -9.58 4.22 -14.17
CA THR A 93 -10.71 3.44 -13.66
C THR A 93 -11.02 2.21 -14.52
N GLY A 94 -10.70 2.26 -15.82
CA GLY A 94 -11.09 1.21 -16.77
C GLY A 94 -12.59 1.23 -17.12
N ASP A 95 -13.27 2.31 -16.77
CA ASP A 95 -14.73 2.46 -16.92
C ASP A 95 -15.12 3.03 -18.28
N ASN A 96 -14.16 3.31 -19.18
CA ASN A 96 -14.38 3.89 -20.50
C ASN A 96 -15.12 5.23 -20.53
N LEU A 97 -15.16 5.96 -19.40
CA LEU A 97 -15.90 7.22 -19.20
C LEU A 97 -15.43 8.41 -20.06
N ASN A 98 -14.43 8.22 -20.91
CA ASN A 98 -13.93 9.23 -21.84
C ASN A 98 -14.56 9.12 -23.25
N LEU A 99 -15.84 8.73 -23.32
CA LEU A 99 -16.68 8.79 -24.52
C LEU A 99 -17.98 9.56 -24.25
#